data_AF-A0A966WNX1-F1
#
_entry.id   AF-A0A966WNX1-F1
#
_cell.length_a   1.000
_cell.length_b   1.000
_cell.length_c   1.000
_cell.angle_alpha   90.00
_cell.angle_beta   90.00
_cell.angle_gamma   90.00
#
_symmetry.space_group_name_H-M   'P 1'
#
loop_
_entity.id
_entity.type
_entity.pdbx_description
1 polymer ?
#
loop_
_entity_poly.entity_id
_entity_poly.type
_entity_poly.pdbx_seq_one_letter_code
_entity_poly.pdbx_strand_id
1 'polypeptide(L)'
;MSESSDDFLTTREVALLLRVKERKVYDLVARQQIPFVKATGKLLFHRHAIEAWLAASRLGPKSTAVSPSVPDVLLGSHDPLLEWAITASGSHLATQFGGSVSGLDRFSEGAGAAAGLHIFDPKTHDWNVDRIAKQFSGQPVVLMEFCWRERGLILKEESSKNIRSIKDLAGKRVVARQSGTGSQILLEALIGKEELPADQLIFSTLAHTETEAASCVLEGLADAALGLQAMAEKYQLVFIPLLRERFDLLIDRRSWFEPPLQTF
;
A
#
# COMPACT_ATOMS: atom_id res chain seq x y z
N MET A 1 8.84 -18.74 -17.21
CA MET A 1 10.26 -19.12 -17.36
C MET A 1 11.11 -18.03 -16.72
N SER A 2 11.83 -18.39 -15.66
CA SER A 2 12.93 -17.70 -14.96
C SER A 2 13.15 -16.19 -15.17
N GLU A 3 12.73 -15.37 -14.20
CA GLU A 3 13.28 -14.03 -13.93
C GLU A 3 13.71 -13.95 -12.45
N SER A 4 14.73 -14.71 -12.05
CA SER A 4 15.24 -14.67 -10.67
C SER A 4 16.76 -14.67 -10.60
N SER A 5 17.45 -13.98 -11.52
CA SER A 5 18.92 -13.95 -11.52
C SER A 5 19.57 -12.56 -11.54
N ASP A 6 18.83 -11.46 -11.35
CA ASP A 6 19.40 -10.10 -11.49
C ASP A 6 19.64 -9.35 -10.16
N ASP A 7 19.32 -9.98 -9.02
CA ASP A 7 19.49 -9.35 -7.70
C ASP A 7 20.95 -9.34 -7.21
N PHE A 8 21.76 -10.29 -7.65
CA PHE A 8 23.14 -10.47 -7.18
C PHE A 8 24.16 -10.33 -8.31
N LEU A 9 25.05 -9.37 -8.14
CA LEU A 9 26.21 -9.12 -8.98
C LEU A 9 27.40 -9.96 -8.52
N THR A 10 28.19 -10.41 -9.49
CA THR A 10 29.51 -10.99 -9.31
C THR A 10 30.57 -9.90 -9.12
N THR A 11 31.76 -10.27 -8.63
CA THR A 11 32.90 -9.35 -8.52
C THR A 11 33.22 -8.63 -9.84
N ARG A 12 33.09 -9.34 -10.97
CA ARG A 12 33.33 -8.78 -12.31
C ARG A 12 32.31 -7.74 -12.70
N GLU A 13 31.02 -7.97 -12.41
CA GLU A 13 29.95 -7.03 -12.71
C GLU A 13 30.02 -5.77 -11.85
N VAL A 14 30.38 -5.91 -10.56
CA VAL A 14 30.65 -4.75 -9.69
C VAL A 14 31.87 -3.96 -10.18
N ALA A 15 32.93 -4.64 -10.62
CA ALA A 15 34.11 -3.98 -11.18
C ALA A 15 33.76 -3.17 -12.44
N LEU A 16 32.93 -3.73 -13.33
CA LEU A 16 32.39 -3.06 -14.51
C LEU A 16 31.53 -1.84 -14.13
N LEU A 17 30.62 -2.00 -13.16
CA LEU A 17 29.73 -0.93 -12.68
C LEU A 17 30.52 0.26 -12.13
N LEU A 18 31.54 -0.02 -11.30
CA LEU A 18 32.40 0.99 -10.70
C LEU A 18 33.49 1.51 -11.64
N ARG A 19 33.63 0.91 -12.84
CA ARG A 19 34.72 1.15 -13.80
C ARG A 19 36.12 1.01 -13.16
N VAL A 20 36.30 0.00 -12.31
CA VAL A 20 37.57 -0.35 -11.66
C VAL A 20 38.01 -1.76 -12.04
N LYS A 21 39.26 -2.11 -11.73
CA LYS A 21 39.75 -3.50 -11.88
C LYS A 21 39.18 -4.39 -10.77
N GLU A 22 38.92 -5.67 -11.05
CA GLU A 22 38.40 -6.63 -10.06
C GLU A 22 39.25 -6.69 -8.78
N ARG A 23 40.59 -6.57 -8.90
CA ARG A 23 41.51 -6.46 -7.75
C ARG A 23 41.08 -5.38 -6.76
N LYS A 24 40.60 -4.23 -7.25
CA LYS A 24 40.15 -3.13 -6.40
C LYS A 24 38.87 -3.47 -5.64
N VAL A 25 37.98 -4.27 -6.24
CA VAL A 25 36.78 -4.78 -5.57
C VAL A 25 37.18 -5.74 -4.44
N TYR A 26 38.13 -6.64 -4.67
CA TYR A 26 38.69 -7.49 -3.61
C TYR A 26 39.33 -6.68 -2.47
N ASP A 27 40.07 -5.62 -2.79
CA ASP A 27 40.65 -4.73 -1.77
C ASP A 27 39.57 -4.04 -0.93
N LEU A 28 38.47 -3.60 -1.56
CA LEU A 28 37.33 -2.99 -0.85
C LEU A 28 36.62 -4.01 0.06
N VAL A 29 36.45 -5.25 -0.40
CA VAL A 29 35.88 -6.33 0.41
C VAL A 29 36.79 -6.66 1.60
N ALA A 30 38.10 -6.77 1.38
CA ALA A 30 39.07 -7.05 2.43
C ALA A 30 39.09 -5.95 3.52
N ARG A 31 38.83 -4.70 3.13
CA ARG A 31 38.73 -3.55 4.04
C ARG A 31 37.31 -3.33 4.59
N GLN A 32 36.35 -4.18 4.24
CA GLN A 32 34.92 -4.05 4.59
C GLN A 32 34.32 -2.69 4.20
N GLN A 33 34.74 -2.14 3.06
CA GLN A 33 34.32 -0.83 2.56
C GLN A 33 33.23 -0.89 1.49
N ILE A 34 32.73 -2.09 1.18
CA ILE A 34 31.67 -2.34 0.19
C ILE A 34 30.76 -3.45 0.73
N PRO A 35 29.41 -3.35 0.61
CA PRO A 35 28.52 -4.40 1.09
C PRO A 35 28.63 -5.66 0.21
N PHE A 36 28.81 -6.83 0.83
CA PHE A 36 28.96 -8.11 0.12
C PHE A 36 28.36 -9.27 0.93
N VAL A 37 28.04 -10.35 0.23
CA VAL A 37 27.60 -11.62 0.80
C VAL A 37 28.57 -12.71 0.35
N LYS A 38 28.96 -13.60 1.28
CA LYS A 38 29.77 -14.77 0.95
C LYS A 38 28.87 -16.00 0.90
N ALA A 39 28.58 -16.48 -0.30
CA ALA A 39 27.79 -17.69 -0.53
C ALA A 39 28.67 -18.74 -1.21
N THR A 40 28.69 -19.96 -0.68
CA THR A 40 29.42 -21.12 -1.27
C THR A 40 30.88 -20.81 -1.70
N GLY A 41 31.57 -19.98 -0.91
CA GLY A 41 32.97 -19.59 -1.16
C GLY A 41 33.17 -18.47 -2.19
N LYS A 42 32.10 -18.01 -2.84
CA LYS A 42 32.11 -16.89 -3.80
C LYS A 42 31.61 -15.60 -3.14
N LEU A 43 32.12 -14.47 -3.64
CA LEU A 43 31.62 -13.15 -3.28
C LEU A 43 30.49 -12.76 -4.22
N LEU A 44 29.34 -12.40 -3.63
CA LEU A 44 28.16 -11.89 -4.32
C LEU A 44 27.80 -10.53 -3.73
N PHE A 45 27.20 -9.68 -4.56
CA PHE A 45 26.90 -8.30 -4.21
C PHE A 45 25.47 -7.99 -4.60
N HIS A 46 24.60 -7.70 -3.64
CA HIS A 46 23.22 -7.33 -3.98
C HIS A 46 23.24 -6.00 -4.73
N ARG A 47 22.64 -5.94 -5.93
CA ARG A 47 22.66 -4.74 -6.80
C ARG A 47 22.21 -3.50 -6.05
N HIS A 48 21.05 -3.59 -5.39
CA HIS A 48 20.50 -2.50 -4.59
C HIS A 48 21.43 -2.04 -3.45
N ALA A 49 22.15 -2.96 -2.79
CA ALA A 49 23.07 -2.59 -1.71
C ALA A 49 24.30 -1.83 -2.25
N ILE A 50 24.78 -2.17 -3.44
CA ILE A 50 25.87 -1.44 -4.11
C ILE A 50 25.42 -0.04 -4.51
N GLU A 51 24.21 0.11 -5.04
CA GLU A 51 23.64 1.41 -5.43
C GLU A 51 23.45 2.34 -4.22
N ALA A 52 22.90 1.81 -3.12
CA ALA A 52 22.77 2.54 -1.86
C ALA A 52 24.14 2.96 -1.29
N TRP A 53 25.14 2.07 -1.34
CA TRP A 53 26.51 2.38 -0.92
C TRP A 53 27.16 3.48 -1.77
N LEU A 54 26.95 3.46 -3.09
CA LEU A 54 27.43 4.50 -4.01
C LEU A 54 26.77 5.85 -3.73
N ALA A 55 25.48 5.87 -3.41
CA ALA A 55 24.76 7.08 -3.03
C ALA A 55 25.31 7.66 -1.71
N ALA A 56 25.63 6.82 -0.73
CA ALA A 56 26.17 7.23 0.56
C ALA A 56 27.64 7.69 0.49
N SER A 57 28.43 7.15 -0.44
CA SER A 57 29.88 7.42 -0.55
C SER A 57 30.22 8.67 -1.37
N ARG A 58 29.25 9.56 -1.64
CA ARG A 58 29.44 10.80 -2.41
C ARG A 58 30.24 11.84 -1.60
N LEU A 59 31.52 12.00 -1.94
CA LEU A 59 32.40 13.06 -1.44
C LEU A 59 32.49 14.19 -2.48
N GLY A 60 31.51 15.09 -2.47
CA GLY A 60 31.52 16.35 -3.21
C GLY A 60 30.88 17.45 -2.34
N PRO A 61 30.91 18.73 -2.74
CA PRO A 61 30.03 19.72 -2.11
C PRO A 61 28.63 19.11 -2.12
N LYS A 62 27.96 19.05 -0.96
CA LYS A 62 26.53 18.72 -0.92
C LYS A 62 25.92 19.59 -2.01
N SER A 63 25.50 18.98 -3.12
CA SER A 63 24.91 19.75 -4.18
C SER A 63 23.80 20.55 -3.51
N THR A 64 23.81 21.87 -3.68
CA THR A 64 22.66 22.71 -3.38
C THR A 64 21.48 22.35 -4.28
N ALA A 65 21.64 21.40 -5.21
CA ALA A 65 20.53 20.58 -5.65
C ALA A 65 19.94 19.90 -4.41
N VAL A 66 18.88 20.51 -3.90
CA VAL A 66 17.81 19.87 -3.15
C VAL A 66 17.75 18.43 -3.64
N SER A 67 18.24 17.47 -2.84
CA SER A 67 17.97 16.06 -3.12
C SER A 67 16.47 16.00 -3.34
N PRO A 68 15.96 15.51 -4.48
CA PRO A 68 14.56 15.69 -4.84
C PRO A 68 13.74 15.31 -3.62
N SER A 69 13.19 16.33 -2.95
CA SER A 69 12.45 16.11 -1.73
C SER A 69 11.20 15.40 -2.20
N VAL A 70 10.97 14.22 -1.66
CA VAL A 70 9.70 13.53 -1.85
C VAL A 70 8.60 14.57 -1.58
N PRO A 71 7.68 14.80 -2.51
CA PRO A 71 6.72 15.88 -2.37
C PRO A 71 5.82 15.59 -1.17
N ASP A 72 5.37 16.63 -0.48
CA ASP A 72 4.46 16.57 0.68
C ASP A 72 3.04 16.19 0.23
N VAL A 73 2.93 14.98 -0.33
CA VAL A 73 1.73 14.41 -0.92
C VAL A 73 1.46 13.08 -0.24
N LEU A 74 0.25 12.93 0.29
CA LEU A 74 -0.27 11.66 0.77
C LEU A 74 -1.00 10.93 -0.36
N LEU A 75 -0.56 9.71 -0.62
CA LEU A 75 -0.98 8.83 -1.70
C LEU A 75 -1.90 7.72 -1.19
N GLY A 76 -2.39 6.90 -2.12
CA GLY A 76 -3.03 5.63 -1.79
C GLY A 76 -4.46 5.78 -1.31
N SER A 77 -4.90 4.89 -0.44
CA SER A 77 -6.31 4.80 -0.06
C SER A 77 -6.78 6.03 0.69
N HIS A 78 -8.00 6.45 0.38
CA HIS A 78 -8.75 7.41 1.18
C HIS A 78 -9.24 6.77 2.48
N ASP A 79 -9.31 7.58 3.53
CA ASP A 79 -10.01 7.27 4.77
C ASP A 79 -10.64 8.56 5.33
N PRO A 80 -11.91 8.54 5.77
CA PRO A 80 -12.58 9.73 6.30
C PRO A 80 -11.90 10.35 7.53
N LEU A 81 -11.33 9.53 8.42
CA LEU A 81 -10.61 10.02 9.60
C LEU A 81 -9.28 10.64 9.19
N LEU A 82 -8.56 10.02 8.23
CA LEU A 82 -7.33 10.58 7.68
C LEU A 82 -7.57 11.93 6.99
N GLU A 83 -8.57 12.03 6.14
CA GLU A 83 -8.94 13.28 5.45
C GLU A 83 -9.26 14.39 6.45
N TRP A 84 -10.05 14.08 7.48
CA TRP A 84 -10.34 15.01 8.55
C TRP A 84 -9.08 15.42 9.31
N ALA A 85 -8.21 14.48 9.70
CA ALA A 85 -6.99 14.77 10.45
C ALA A 85 -6.00 15.65 9.67
N ILE A 86 -5.83 15.41 8.36
CA ILE A 86 -5.00 16.27 7.50
C ILE A 86 -5.57 17.69 7.44
N THR A 87 -6.89 17.82 7.28
CA THR A 87 -7.56 19.12 7.19
C THR A 87 -7.52 19.87 8.53
N ALA A 88 -7.74 19.18 9.64
CA ALA A 88 -7.80 19.76 10.98
C ALA A 88 -6.42 20.12 11.55
N SER A 89 -5.37 19.40 11.18
CA SER A 89 -4.00 19.64 11.64
C SER A 89 -3.37 20.90 11.05
N GLY A 90 -3.78 21.32 9.85
CA GLY A 90 -3.05 22.36 9.11
C GLY A 90 -1.67 21.90 8.63
N SER A 91 -1.46 20.58 8.48
CA SER A 91 -0.20 19.97 8.00
C SER A 91 0.24 20.38 6.60
N HIS A 92 -0.65 21.00 5.82
CA HIS A 92 -0.43 21.38 4.42
C HIS A 92 -0.07 20.20 3.49
N LEU A 93 -0.31 18.95 3.93
CA LEU A 93 -0.16 17.79 3.08
C LEU A 93 -1.20 17.83 1.96
N ALA A 94 -0.73 17.76 0.72
CA ALA A 94 -1.61 17.54 -0.42
C ALA A 94 -2.06 16.08 -0.43
N THR A 95 -3.28 15.81 -0.91
CA THR A 95 -3.79 14.43 -1.01
C THR A 95 -4.01 14.05 -2.46
N GLN A 96 -3.55 12.86 -2.85
CA GLN A 96 -3.86 12.26 -4.13
C GLN A 96 -4.28 10.80 -3.93
N PHE A 97 -5.53 10.65 -3.50
CA PHE A 97 -6.11 9.36 -3.18
C PHE A 97 -6.38 8.48 -4.42
N GLY A 98 -6.42 7.17 -4.17
CA GLY A 98 -6.61 6.09 -5.13
C GLY A 98 -6.74 4.75 -4.39
N GLY A 99 -6.21 3.67 -4.95
CA GLY A 99 -6.14 2.37 -4.27
C GLY A 99 -4.84 2.19 -3.49
N SER A 100 -4.83 1.32 -2.47
CA SER A 100 -3.60 1.02 -1.71
C SER A 100 -2.46 0.52 -2.61
N VAL A 101 -2.76 -0.36 -3.57
CA VAL A 101 -1.74 -0.91 -4.47
C VAL A 101 -1.14 0.18 -5.37
N SER A 102 -1.96 0.99 -6.03
CA SER A 102 -1.45 2.08 -6.87
C SER A 102 -0.76 3.17 -6.05
N GLY A 103 -1.21 3.42 -4.82
CA GLY A 103 -0.52 4.29 -3.87
C GLY A 103 0.87 3.78 -3.51
N LEU A 104 1.00 2.47 -3.28
CA LEU A 104 2.26 1.81 -2.97
C LEU A 104 3.25 1.86 -4.14
N ASP A 105 2.76 1.67 -5.36
CA ASP A 105 3.58 1.75 -6.58
C ASP A 105 4.12 3.18 -6.74
N ARG A 106 3.26 4.19 -6.64
CA ARG A 106 3.62 5.60 -6.73
C ARG A 106 4.54 6.06 -5.59
N PHE A 107 4.35 5.52 -4.39
CA PHE A 107 5.26 5.74 -3.27
C PHE A 107 6.66 5.18 -3.57
N SER A 108 6.73 3.99 -4.18
CA SER A 108 8.00 3.38 -4.61
C SER A 108 8.73 4.21 -5.68
N GLU A 109 7.99 4.98 -6.47
CA GLU A 109 8.50 5.93 -7.46
C GLU A 109 8.91 7.29 -6.87
N GLY A 110 8.74 7.49 -5.55
CA GLY A 110 9.07 8.74 -4.85
C GLY A 110 8.06 9.86 -5.10
N ALA A 111 6.82 9.53 -5.49
CA ALA A 111 5.80 10.51 -5.86
C ALA A 111 5.03 11.14 -4.68
N GLY A 112 5.35 10.77 -3.44
CA GLY A 112 4.67 11.29 -2.26
C GLY A 112 5.29 10.82 -0.93
N ALA A 113 5.19 11.66 0.08
CA ALA A 113 5.80 11.50 1.40
C ALA A 113 5.19 10.35 2.21
N ALA A 114 3.92 10.04 1.95
CA ALA A 114 3.19 8.98 2.63
C ALA A 114 2.19 8.30 1.69
N ALA A 115 1.76 7.08 2.03
CA ALA A 115 0.68 6.36 1.38
C ALA A 115 -0.23 5.68 2.41
N GLY A 116 -1.54 5.89 2.28
CA GLY A 116 -2.57 5.18 3.06
C GLY A 116 -2.83 3.78 2.51
N LEU A 117 -2.80 2.77 3.38
CA LEU A 117 -2.82 1.36 3.00
C LEU A 117 -3.76 0.51 3.86
N HIS A 118 -4.48 -0.40 3.22
CA HIS A 118 -5.28 -1.46 3.87
C HIS A 118 -5.30 -2.70 2.97
N ILE A 119 -4.12 -3.24 2.68
CA ILE A 119 -3.93 -4.41 1.83
C ILE A 119 -4.08 -5.67 2.69
N PHE A 120 -5.16 -6.41 2.48
CA PHE A 120 -5.41 -7.68 3.16
C PHE A 120 -4.52 -8.80 2.58
N ASP A 121 -3.86 -9.57 3.44
CA ASP A 121 -3.20 -10.83 3.06
C ASP A 121 -4.05 -12.03 3.50
N PRO A 122 -4.70 -12.76 2.57
CA PRO A 122 -5.50 -13.94 2.90
C PRO A 122 -4.71 -15.08 3.53
N LYS A 123 -3.38 -15.13 3.38
CA LYS A 123 -2.53 -16.21 3.92
C LYS A 123 -2.19 -15.99 5.38
N THR A 124 -1.90 -14.76 5.76
CA THR A 124 -1.51 -14.41 7.14
C THR A 124 -2.66 -13.83 7.94
N HIS A 125 -3.78 -13.50 7.30
CA HIS A 125 -4.93 -12.84 7.90
C HIS A 125 -4.56 -11.52 8.58
N ASP A 126 -3.53 -10.84 8.06
CA ASP A 126 -3.05 -9.55 8.53
C ASP A 126 -3.08 -8.51 7.40
N TRP A 127 -2.75 -7.28 7.75
CA TRP A 127 -2.79 -6.12 6.87
C TRP A 127 -1.41 -5.53 6.69
N ASN A 128 -1.07 -5.17 5.45
CA ASN A 128 0.09 -4.36 5.05
C ASN A 128 1.48 -4.94 5.38
N VAL A 129 1.75 -5.39 6.61
CA VAL A 129 3.07 -5.72 7.16
C VAL A 129 3.87 -6.65 6.24
N ASP A 130 3.32 -7.80 5.86
CA ASP A 130 4.03 -8.76 5.00
C ASP A 130 4.31 -8.21 3.60
N ARG A 131 3.36 -7.44 3.05
CA ARG A 131 3.52 -6.80 1.74
C ARG A 131 4.62 -5.75 1.78
N ILE A 132 4.63 -4.92 2.82
CA ILE A 132 5.64 -3.86 3.02
C ILE A 132 7.01 -4.47 3.31
N ALA A 133 7.10 -5.47 4.19
CA ALA A 133 8.35 -6.14 4.52
C ALA A 133 9.02 -6.78 3.28
N LYS A 134 8.23 -7.33 2.35
CA LYS A 134 8.75 -7.89 1.08
C LYS A 134 9.19 -6.79 0.11
N GLN A 135 8.41 -5.73 -0.05
CA GLN A 135 8.64 -4.71 -1.08
C GLN A 135 9.67 -3.64 -0.67
N PHE A 136 9.74 -3.28 0.61
CA PHE A 136 10.59 -2.22 1.15
C PHE A 136 11.71 -2.74 2.07
N SER A 137 12.09 -4.02 1.93
CA SER A 137 13.19 -4.60 2.70
C SER A 137 14.48 -3.80 2.49
N GLY A 138 15.03 -3.25 3.58
CA GLY A 138 16.24 -2.42 3.54
C GLY A 138 16.04 -0.99 3.06
N GLN A 139 14.82 -0.57 2.73
CA GLN A 139 14.52 0.81 2.35
C GLN A 139 14.19 1.67 3.59
N PRO A 140 14.52 2.98 3.56
CA PRO A 140 14.29 3.88 4.69
C PRO A 140 12.81 4.31 4.73
N VAL A 141 11.94 3.41 5.19
CA VAL A 141 10.50 3.67 5.36
C VAL A 141 10.05 3.43 6.80
N VAL A 142 8.95 4.06 7.17
CA VAL A 142 8.22 3.85 8.43
C VAL A 142 6.82 3.34 8.08
N LEU A 143 6.38 2.26 8.72
CA LEU A 143 4.99 1.82 8.67
C LEU A 143 4.34 2.16 10.01
N MET A 144 3.42 3.12 10.00
CA MET A 144 2.69 3.55 11.19
C MET A 144 1.27 2.99 11.17
N GLU A 145 0.87 2.33 12.27
CA GLU A 145 -0.53 2.01 12.50
C GLU A 145 -1.31 3.31 12.74
N PHE A 146 -2.20 3.65 11.82
CA PHE A 146 -2.99 4.87 11.92
C PHE A 146 -4.30 4.61 12.67
N CYS A 147 -5.08 3.63 12.22
CA CYS A 147 -6.32 3.26 12.91
C CYS A 147 -6.79 1.83 12.59
N TRP A 148 -7.75 1.38 13.40
CA TRP A 148 -8.56 0.20 13.12
C TRP A 148 -10.01 0.62 12.88
N ARG A 149 -10.64 0.06 11.85
CA ARG A 149 -11.98 0.43 11.40
C ARG A 149 -12.85 -0.81 11.14
N GLU A 150 -14.16 -0.68 11.36
CA GLU A 150 -15.13 -1.74 11.06
C GLU A 150 -15.48 -1.74 9.58
N ARG A 151 -15.33 -2.91 8.95
CA ARG A 151 -15.62 -3.15 7.54
C ARG A 151 -16.77 -4.15 7.42
N GLY A 152 -17.74 -3.83 6.57
CA GLY A 152 -18.95 -4.62 6.47
C GLY A 152 -19.82 -4.28 5.28
N LEU A 153 -21.03 -4.84 5.26
CA LEU A 153 -22.03 -4.57 4.23
C LEU A 153 -22.82 -3.32 4.61
N ILE A 154 -22.89 -2.38 3.66
CA ILE A 154 -23.76 -1.22 3.71
C ILE A 154 -25.01 -1.54 2.89
N LEU A 155 -26.18 -1.40 3.50
CA LEU A 155 -27.47 -1.83 2.97
C LEU A 155 -28.56 -0.79 3.24
N LYS A 156 -29.61 -0.81 2.43
CA LYS A 156 -30.90 -0.21 2.83
C LYS A 156 -31.61 -1.11 3.85
N GLU A 157 -32.53 -0.52 4.61
CA GLU A 157 -33.37 -1.23 5.59
C GLU A 157 -34.09 -2.42 4.95
N GLU A 158 -34.65 -2.25 3.74
CA GLU A 158 -35.35 -3.31 3.02
C GLU A 158 -34.43 -4.46 2.63
N SER A 159 -33.22 -4.16 2.15
CA SER A 159 -32.20 -5.16 1.79
C SER A 159 -31.71 -5.93 3.01
N SER A 160 -31.60 -5.26 4.18
CA SER A 160 -31.12 -5.87 5.42
C SER A 160 -31.99 -7.02 5.92
N LYS A 161 -33.25 -7.09 5.49
CA LYS A 161 -34.16 -8.20 5.84
C LYS A 161 -33.71 -9.54 5.25
N ASN A 162 -33.04 -9.50 4.10
CA ASN A 162 -32.63 -10.67 3.33
C ASN A 162 -31.12 -10.87 3.23
N ILE A 163 -30.32 -9.85 3.59
CA ILE A 163 -28.85 -9.90 3.50
C ILE A 163 -28.28 -9.75 4.90
N ARG A 164 -27.62 -10.80 5.41
CA ARG A 164 -26.98 -10.83 6.74
C ARG A 164 -25.51 -11.23 6.71
N SER A 165 -25.02 -11.68 5.56
CA SER A 165 -23.68 -12.18 5.36
C SER A 165 -23.28 -12.08 3.89
N ILE A 166 -22.01 -12.39 3.59
CA ILE A 166 -21.52 -12.46 2.21
C ILE A 166 -22.30 -13.50 1.39
N LYS A 167 -22.64 -14.65 1.98
CA LYS A 167 -23.43 -15.71 1.31
C LYS A 167 -24.77 -15.22 0.77
N ASP A 168 -25.39 -14.25 1.44
CA ASP A 168 -26.69 -13.72 1.05
C ASP A 168 -26.63 -12.73 -0.13
N LEU A 169 -25.43 -12.44 -0.63
CA LEU A 169 -25.22 -11.62 -1.83
C LEU A 169 -25.55 -12.37 -3.13
N ALA A 170 -25.80 -13.67 -3.07
CA ALA A 170 -26.23 -14.46 -4.23
C ALA A 170 -27.50 -13.86 -4.86
N GLY A 171 -27.41 -13.52 -6.15
CA GLY A 171 -28.47 -12.88 -6.93
C GLY A 171 -28.77 -11.43 -6.53
N LYS A 172 -27.90 -10.78 -5.74
CA LYS A 172 -28.03 -9.37 -5.35
C LYS A 172 -27.07 -8.49 -6.14
N ARG A 173 -27.46 -7.24 -6.35
CA ARG A 173 -26.62 -6.22 -6.99
C ARG A 173 -25.63 -5.68 -5.97
N VAL A 174 -24.34 -5.93 -6.18
CA VAL A 174 -23.25 -5.48 -5.32
C VAL A 174 -22.46 -4.39 -6.03
N VAL A 175 -22.15 -3.30 -5.33
CA VAL A 175 -21.29 -2.24 -5.89
C VAL A 175 -19.91 -2.79 -6.21
N ALA A 176 -19.42 -2.55 -7.42
CA ALA A 176 -18.06 -2.87 -7.80
C ALA A 176 -17.09 -1.76 -7.37
N ARG A 177 -15.87 -2.14 -6.98
CA ARG A 177 -14.76 -1.20 -6.76
C ARG A 177 -13.73 -1.36 -7.88
N GLN A 178 -12.88 -0.36 -8.08
CA GLN A 178 -11.81 -0.44 -9.06
C GLN A 178 -10.95 -1.68 -8.80
N SER A 179 -10.63 -2.42 -9.87
CA SER A 179 -9.78 -3.61 -9.80
C SER A 179 -8.45 -3.27 -9.14
N GLY A 180 -7.98 -4.15 -8.24
CA GLY A 180 -6.75 -3.95 -7.48
C GLY A 180 -6.85 -2.98 -6.29
N THR A 181 -8.02 -2.41 -5.99
CA THR A 181 -8.22 -1.68 -4.72
C THR A 181 -8.33 -2.64 -3.54
N GLY A 182 -7.90 -2.20 -2.35
CA GLY A 182 -7.98 -3.01 -1.12
C GLY A 182 -9.40 -3.52 -0.85
N SER A 183 -10.41 -2.68 -1.07
CA SER A 183 -11.82 -3.06 -0.90
C SER A 183 -12.27 -4.13 -1.90
N GLN A 184 -11.83 -4.08 -3.16
CA GLN A 184 -12.20 -5.09 -4.17
C GLN A 184 -11.51 -6.44 -3.87
N ILE A 185 -10.22 -6.41 -3.55
CA ILE A 185 -9.45 -7.60 -3.16
C ILE A 185 -10.08 -8.26 -1.93
N LEU A 186 -10.49 -7.46 -0.94
CA LEU A 186 -11.16 -7.95 0.26
C LEU A 186 -12.51 -8.59 -0.06
N LEU A 187 -13.33 -7.94 -0.90
CA LEU A 187 -14.62 -8.48 -1.31
C LEU A 187 -14.47 -9.84 -2.00
N GLU A 188 -13.51 -9.95 -2.93
CA GLU A 188 -13.21 -11.20 -3.64
C GLU A 188 -12.73 -12.30 -2.68
N ALA A 189 -11.87 -11.96 -1.72
CA ALA A 189 -11.42 -12.91 -0.69
C ALA A 189 -12.58 -13.42 0.19
N LEU A 190 -13.49 -12.52 0.58
CA LEU A 190 -14.67 -12.86 1.38
C LEU A 190 -15.65 -13.72 0.60
N ILE A 191 -15.90 -13.40 -0.67
CA ILE A 191 -16.72 -14.19 -1.59
C ILE A 191 -16.14 -15.59 -1.78
N GLY A 192 -14.83 -15.67 -2.04
CA GLY A 192 -14.15 -16.95 -2.24
C GLY A 192 -14.20 -17.84 -1.01
N LYS A 193 -14.14 -17.26 0.19
CA LYS A 193 -14.28 -18.00 1.45
C LYS A 193 -15.66 -18.62 1.64
N GLU A 194 -16.72 -17.97 1.15
CA GLU A 194 -18.09 -18.49 1.20
C GLU A 194 -18.46 -19.41 0.02
N GLU A 195 -17.48 -19.71 -0.85
CA GLU A 195 -17.64 -20.55 -2.05
C GLU A 195 -18.79 -20.11 -2.96
N LEU A 196 -19.05 -18.80 -3.02
CA LEU A 196 -20.10 -18.24 -3.87
C LEU A 196 -19.71 -18.34 -5.35
N PRO A 197 -20.55 -18.98 -6.18
CA PRO A 197 -20.30 -19.05 -7.62
C PRO A 197 -20.31 -17.66 -8.27
N ALA A 198 -19.36 -17.42 -9.17
CA ALA A 198 -19.21 -16.12 -9.84
C ALA A 198 -20.43 -15.71 -10.67
N ASP A 199 -21.19 -16.67 -11.20
CA ASP A 199 -22.43 -16.46 -11.96
C ASP A 199 -23.61 -16.03 -11.07
N GLN A 200 -23.49 -16.17 -9.75
CA GLN A 200 -24.48 -15.69 -8.78
C GLN A 200 -24.17 -14.27 -8.27
N LEU A 201 -23.03 -13.70 -8.62
CA LEU A 201 -22.65 -12.35 -8.21
C LEU A 201 -22.96 -11.35 -9.32
N ILE A 202 -23.82 -10.38 -8.99
CA ILE A 202 -24.20 -9.33 -9.92
C ILE A 202 -23.51 -8.05 -9.48
N PHE A 203 -22.39 -7.73 -10.12
CA PHE A 203 -21.73 -6.44 -9.92
C PHE A 203 -22.50 -5.34 -10.66
N SER A 204 -22.84 -4.24 -9.96
CA SER A 204 -23.56 -3.10 -10.53
C SER A 204 -22.59 -1.99 -10.96
N THR A 205 -22.79 -0.76 -10.48
CA THR A 205 -22.00 0.42 -10.80
C THR A 205 -20.59 0.30 -10.24
N LEU A 206 -19.60 0.76 -11.01
CA LEU A 206 -18.23 0.93 -10.54
C LEU A 206 -18.13 2.22 -9.70
N ALA A 207 -17.80 2.07 -8.42
CA ALA A 207 -17.52 3.18 -7.52
C ALA A 207 -16.00 3.38 -7.36
N HIS A 208 -15.57 4.64 -7.38
CA HIS A 208 -14.19 5.07 -7.19
C HIS A 208 -13.89 5.47 -5.74
N THR A 209 -14.88 5.99 -5.01
CA THR A 209 -14.71 6.44 -3.60
C THR A 209 -15.62 5.70 -2.62
N GLU A 210 -15.27 5.65 -1.34
CA GLU A 210 -16.14 5.06 -0.29
C GLU A 210 -17.50 5.77 -0.26
N THR A 211 -17.50 7.09 -0.50
CA THR A 211 -18.70 7.89 -0.70
C THR A 211 -19.56 7.39 -1.84
N GLU A 212 -19.00 7.22 -3.04
CA GLU A 212 -19.76 6.72 -4.20
C GLU A 212 -20.32 5.32 -3.95
N ALA A 213 -19.59 4.46 -3.24
CA ALA A 213 -20.07 3.11 -2.94
C ALA A 213 -21.30 3.13 -2.04
N ALA A 214 -21.28 3.95 -0.97
CA ALA A 214 -22.44 4.13 -0.10
C ALA A 214 -23.60 4.84 -0.83
N SER A 215 -23.30 5.85 -1.68
CA SER A 215 -24.31 6.56 -2.47
C SER A 215 -25.03 5.62 -3.45
N CYS A 216 -24.33 4.67 -4.08
CA CYS A 216 -24.97 3.68 -4.96
C CYS A 216 -26.05 2.85 -4.24
N VAL A 217 -25.83 2.50 -2.97
CA VAL A 217 -26.82 1.80 -2.14
C VAL A 217 -27.96 2.76 -1.80
N LEU A 218 -27.64 3.99 -1.35
CA LEU A 218 -28.62 5.02 -1.02
C LEU A 218 -29.57 5.34 -2.19
N GLU A 219 -29.04 5.40 -3.42
CA GLU A 219 -29.78 5.69 -4.64
C GLU A 219 -30.52 4.45 -5.20
N GLY A 220 -30.26 3.26 -4.67
CA GLY A 220 -30.90 2.01 -5.13
C GLY A 220 -30.29 1.43 -6.42
N LEU A 221 -29.11 1.90 -6.81
CA LEU A 221 -28.32 1.34 -7.91
C LEU A 221 -27.72 -0.02 -7.55
N ALA A 222 -27.54 -0.28 -6.26
CA ALA A 222 -27.11 -1.56 -5.70
C ALA A 222 -27.95 -1.95 -4.48
N ASP A 223 -27.98 -3.25 -4.18
CA ASP A 223 -28.61 -3.79 -2.98
C ASP A 223 -27.63 -3.81 -1.80
N ALA A 224 -26.33 -3.90 -2.08
CA ALA A 224 -25.25 -3.91 -1.09
C ALA A 224 -23.95 -3.27 -1.59
N ALA A 225 -23.16 -2.73 -0.68
CA ALA A 225 -21.78 -2.35 -0.91
C ALA A 225 -20.88 -2.83 0.23
N LEU A 226 -19.66 -3.25 -0.06
CA LEU A 226 -18.64 -3.41 0.97
C LEU A 226 -18.08 -2.02 1.31
N GLY A 227 -18.15 -1.62 2.59
CA GLY A 227 -17.78 -0.28 3.02
C GLY A 227 -17.53 -0.16 4.51
N LEU A 228 -17.18 1.04 4.96
CA LEU A 228 -16.91 1.35 6.36
C LEU A 228 -18.19 1.63 7.14
N GLN A 229 -18.21 1.25 8.42
CA GLN A 229 -19.31 1.60 9.33
C GLN A 229 -19.57 3.11 9.35
N ALA A 230 -18.51 3.93 9.41
CA ALA A 230 -18.62 5.38 9.40
C ALA A 230 -19.39 5.93 8.18
N MET A 231 -19.29 5.26 7.03
CA MET A 231 -20.02 5.66 5.83
C MET A 231 -21.50 5.24 5.90
N ALA A 232 -21.79 4.06 6.43
CA ALA A 232 -23.16 3.64 6.67
C ALA A 232 -23.88 4.60 7.64
N GLU A 233 -23.22 4.94 8.76
CA GLU A 233 -23.75 5.89 9.75
C GLU A 233 -23.97 7.28 9.15
N LYS A 234 -22.99 7.81 8.40
CA LYS A 234 -23.09 9.11 7.71
C LYS A 234 -24.31 9.20 6.80
N TYR A 235 -24.64 8.11 6.10
CA TYR A 235 -25.78 8.05 5.18
C TYR A 235 -27.04 7.43 5.78
N GLN A 236 -27.05 7.15 7.10
CA GLN A 236 -28.18 6.51 7.80
C GLN A 236 -28.61 5.19 7.13
N LEU A 237 -27.64 4.43 6.64
CA LEU A 237 -27.81 3.11 6.05
C LEU A 237 -27.56 2.02 7.10
N VAL A 238 -28.11 0.84 6.86
CA VAL A 238 -27.86 -0.32 7.71
C VAL A 238 -26.44 -0.83 7.48
N PHE A 239 -25.74 -1.12 8.57
CA PHE A 239 -24.42 -1.71 8.55
C PHE A 239 -24.44 -3.13 9.12
N ILE A 240 -23.81 -4.07 8.42
CA ILE A 240 -23.59 -5.43 8.90
C ILE A 240 -22.08 -5.66 8.99
N PRO A 241 -21.50 -5.73 10.21
CA PRO A 241 -20.07 -5.90 10.39
C PRO A 241 -19.62 -7.27 9.87
N LEU A 242 -18.47 -7.31 9.20
CA LEU A 242 -17.85 -8.54 8.72
C LEU A 242 -16.49 -8.79 9.37
N LEU A 243 -15.69 -7.73 9.53
CA LEU A 243 -14.35 -7.81 10.10
C LEU A 243 -13.82 -6.43 10.50
N ARG A 244 -12.72 -6.45 11.25
CA ARG A 244 -11.90 -5.27 11.53
C ARG A 244 -10.78 -5.15 10.52
N GLU A 245 -10.65 -3.96 9.97
CA GLU A 245 -9.63 -3.59 9.00
C GLU A 245 -8.61 -2.66 9.65
N ARG A 246 -7.32 -2.96 9.46
CA ARG A 246 -6.22 -2.08 9.87
C ARG A 246 -5.85 -1.16 8.72
N PHE A 247 -5.78 0.13 9.01
CA PHE A 247 -5.36 1.15 8.07
C PHE A 247 -4.04 1.74 8.55
N ASP A 248 -3.01 1.63 7.72
CA ASP A 248 -1.66 2.09 8.02
C ASP A 248 -1.24 3.24 7.08
N LEU A 249 -0.28 4.02 7.55
CA LEU A 249 0.47 4.95 6.72
C LEU A 249 1.88 4.40 6.50
N LEU A 250 2.23 4.15 5.23
CA LEU A 250 3.62 3.97 4.82
C LEU A 250 4.23 5.33 4.55
N ILE A 251 5.34 5.66 5.20
CA ILE A 251 5.90 7.01 5.23
C ILE A 251 7.39 6.93 4.88
N ASP A 252 7.85 7.85 4.03
CA ASP A 252 9.28 8.01 3.78
C ASP A 252 9.97 8.40 5.10
N ARG A 253 11.05 7.71 5.47
CA ARG A 253 11.68 7.92 6.78
C ARG A 253 12.19 9.34 6.96
N ARG A 254 12.58 10.06 5.90
CA ARG A 254 12.96 11.46 6.05
C ARG A 254 11.71 12.30 6.30
N SER A 255 10.69 12.16 5.47
CA SER A 255 9.41 12.87 5.62
C SER A 255 8.76 12.66 6.98
N TRP A 256 8.94 11.50 7.62
CA TRP A 256 8.48 11.23 8.99
C TRP A 256 8.90 12.30 10.00
N PHE A 257 10.08 12.90 9.83
CA PHE A 257 10.60 13.93 10.75
C PHE A 257 10.36 15.37 10.25
N GLU A 258 9.71 15.55 9.11
CA GLU A 258 9.46 16.87 8.54
C GLU A 258 8.14 17.46 9.08
N PRO A 259 8.02 18.81 9.18
CA PRO A 259 6.88 19.47 9.80
C PRO A 259 5.50 19.03 9.29
N PRO A 260 5.26 18.79 7.98
CA PRO A 260 3.95 18.35 7.50
C PRO A 260 3.46 17.07 8.18
N LEU A 261 4.33 16.06 8.34
CA LEU A 261 3.97 14.78 8.97
C LEU A 261 3.99 14.81 10.49
N GLN A 262 4.73 15.73 11.11
CA GLN A 262 4.78 15.89 12.58
C GLN A 262 3.65 16.78 13.11
N THR A 263 3.03 17.59 12.25
CA THR A 263 1.87 18.42 12.58
C THR A 263 0.56 17.65 12.45
N PHE A 264 0.51 16.79 11.43
CA PHE A 264 -0.52 15.77 11.23
C PHE A 264 -0.48 14.72 12.36
#